data_AF-A0A942AA87-F1
#
_entry.id   AF-A0A942AA87-F1
#
_cell.length_a   1.000
_cell.length_b   1.000
_cell.length_c   1.000
_cell.angle_alpha   90.00
_cell.angle_beta   90.00
_cell.angle_gamma   90.00
#
_symmetry.space_group_name_H-M   'P 1'
#
loop_
_entity.id
_entity.type
_entity.pdbx_description
1 polymer ?
#
loop_
_entity_poly.entity_id
_entity_poly.type
_entity_poly.pdbx_seq_one_letter_code
_entity_poly.pdbx_strand_id
1 'polypeptide(L)'
;MRENASSSHVISRFAYAELRAFCRQYGEKKARAAALAGISSPPMTGVAHGNAIGDPVTRAVERREAMLRDCAMIERAASVPSGGAYYHALILNCCHGVGYVYLDPSILPSSKRSAFFMARREFFWNLWQMKNSDGAF
;
A
#
# COMPACT_ATOMS: atom_id res chain seq x y z
N MET A 1 28.59 -15.29 9.75
CA MET A 1 28.22 -14.12 10.58
C MET A 1 26.99 -13.49 9.96
N ARG A 2 25.85 -13.43 10.65
CA ARG A 2 24.74 -12.56 10.24
C ARG A 2 24.90 -11.28 11.05
N GLU A 3 25.15 -10.17 10.38
CA GLU A 3 25.13 -8.86 11.01
C GLU A 3 23.76 -8.65 11.65
N ASN A 4 23.73 -8.60 12.97
CA ASN A 4 22.62 -8.02 13.70
C ASN A 4 22.66 -6.51 13.44
N ALA A 5 22.08 -6.08 12.32
CA ALA A 5 21.80 -4.67 12.09
C ALA A 5 20.68 -4.25 13.05
N SER A 6 21.03 -3.84 14.26
CA SER A 6 20.17 -2.95 15.05
C SER A 6 20.24 -1.55 14.45
N SER A 7 19.89 -1.42 13.16
CA SER A 7 19.66 -0.13 12.55
C SER A 7 18.42 0.46 13.21
N SER A 8 18.62 1.51 14.00
CA SER A 8 17.51 2.24 14.62
C SER A 8 16.62 2.80 13.51
N HIS A 9 15.53 2.10 13.21
CA HIS A 9 14.49 2.57 12.31
C HIS A 9 13.76 3.75 12.96
N VAL A 10 14.35 4.94 12.88
CA VAL A 10 13.82 6.16 13.49
C VAL A 10 13.01 6.90 12.44
N ILE A 11 11.69 6.80 12.54
CA ILE A 11 10.75 7.59 11.76
C ILE A 11 10.20 8.67 12.70
N SER A 12 10.14 9.92 12.25
CA SER A 12 9.52 10.98 13.05
C SER A 12 8.05 10.63 13.34
N ARG A 13 7.53 11.12 14.46
CA ARG A 13 6.12 10.86 14.85
C ARG A 13 5.14 11.30 13.76
N PHE A 14 5.40 12.43 13.11
CA PHE A 14 4.56 12.98 12.04
C PHE A 14 4.63 12.12 10.77
N ALA A 15 5.84 11.77 10.32
CA ALA A 15 6.01 10.88 9.16
C ALA A 15 5.36 9.51 9.40
N TYR A 16 5.45 8.97 10.62
CA TYR A 16 4.77 7.72 10.97
C TYR A 16 3.24 7.84 10.91
N ALA A 17 2.68 8.98 11.34
CA ALA A 17 1.24 9.24 11.25
C ALA A 17 0.77 9.33 9.80
N GLU A 18 1.53 10.00 8.93
CA GLU A 18 1.27 10.08 7.49
C GLU A 18 1.30 8.71 6.83
N LEU A 19 2.31 7.89 7.14
CA LEU A 19 2.40 6.52 6.62
C LEU A 19 1.22 5.67 7.06
N ARG A 20 0.74 5.83 8.31
CA ARG A 20 -0.47 5.16 8.77
C ARG A 20 -1.71 5.60 7.99
N ALA A 21 -1.89 6.90 7.78
CA ALA A 21 -2.99 7.42 6.98
C ALA A 21 -2.93 6.89 5.53
N PHE A 22 -1.73 6.88 4.95
CA PHE A 22 -1.47 6.31 3.63
C PHE A 22 -1.86 4.84 3.52
N CYS A 23 -1.48 4.01 4.51
CA CYS A 23 -1.88 2.60 4.55
C CYS A 23 -3.40 2.42 4.65
N ARG A 24 -4.10 3.27 5.42
CA ARG A 24 -5.56 3.20 5.58
C ARG A 24 -6.32 3.46 4.28
N GLN A 25 -5.74 4.20 3.34
CA GLN A 25 -6.32 4.44 2.02
C GLN A 25 -6.21 3.24 1.07
N TYR A 26 -5.43 2.21 1.41
CA TYR A 26 -5.14 1.07 0.51
C TYR A 26 -6.40 0.41 -0.05
N GLY A 27 -7.37 0.07 0.81
CA GLY A 27 -8.61 -0.60 0.38
C GLY A 27 -9.44 0.28 -0.55
N GLU A 28 -9.57 1.57 -0.22
CA GLU A 28 -10.29 2.54 -1.03
C GLU A 28 -9.61 2.77 -2.39
N LYS A 29 -8.28 2.87 -2.41
CA LYS A 29 -7.48 2.99 -3.64
C LYS A 29 -7.63 1.77 -4.54
N LYS A 30 -7.56 0.55 -3.99
CA LYS A 30 -7.82 -0.68 -4.76
C LYS A 30 -9.23 -0.71 -5.35
N ALA A 31 -10.25 -0.40 -4.54
CA ALA A 31 -11.64 -0.40 -4.99
C ALA A 31 -11.90 0.64 -6.09
N ARG A 32 -11.37 1.87 -5.93
CA ARG A 32 -11.49 2.93 -6.93
C ARG A 32 -10.73 2.60 -8.22
N ALA A 33 -9.52 2.06 -8.12
CA ALA A 33 -8.75 1.63 -9.28
C ALA A 33 -9.45 0.50 -10.06
N ALA A 34 -10.13 -0.42 -9.35
CA ALA A 34 -10.94 -1.46 -9.98
C ALA A 34 -12.18 -0.89 -10.67
N ALA A 35 -12.90 0.04 -10.04
CA ALA A 35 -14.05 0.71 -10.64
C ALA A 35 -13.67 1.48 -11.93
N LEU A 36 -12.52 2.16 -11.94
CA LEU A 36 -12.00 2.84 -13.12
C LEU A 36 -11.61 1.89 -14.26
N ALA A 37 -11.26 0.63 -13.96
CA ALA A 37 -11.00 -0.37 -15.00
C ALA A 37 -12.27 -0.73 -15.79
N GLY A 38 -13.43 -0.78 -15.13
CA GLY A 38 -14.72 -1.09 -15.77
C GLY A 38 -15.29 0.03 -16.64
N ILE A 39 -14.77 1.26 -16.51
CA ILE A 39 -15.26 2.45 -17.25
C ILE A 39 -14.56 2.61 -18.61
N SER A 40 -13.52 1.82 -18.91
CA SER A 40 -12.73 1.93 -20.17
C SER A 40 -13.45 1.47 -21.46
N SER A 41 -14.77 1.27 -21.44
CA SER A 41 -15.53 1.00 -22.68
C SER A 41 -16.92 1.66 -22.61
N PRO A 42 -17.07 2.86 -23.20
CA PRO A 42 -18.40 3.34 -23.59
C PRO A 42 -18.96 2.41 -24.68
N PRO A 43 -20.24 2.01 -24.64
CA PRO A 43 -20.88 1.49 -25.85
C PRO A 43 -20.78 2.56 -26.94
N MET A 44 -20.32 2.18 -28.14
CA MET A 44 -20.30 3.04 -29.33
C MET A 44 -21.75 3.37 -29.74
N THR A 45 -22.43 4.25 -29.00
CA THR A 45 -23.64 4.92 -29.47
C THR A 45 -23.18 6.12 -30.27
N GLY A 46 -23.18 5.96 -31.60
CA GLY A 46 -22.71 6.98 -32.53
C GLY A 46 -23.52 8.27 -32.41
N VAL A 47 -22.92 9.30 -31.80
CA VAL A 47 -23.16 10.71 -32.14
C VAL A 47 -21.86 11.46 -31.83
N ALA A 48 -21.17 11.93 -32.87
CA ALA A 48 -19.99 12.76 -32.73
C ALA A 48 -20.43 14.19 -32.37
N HIS A 49 -19.96 14.72 -31.22
CA HIS A 49 -19.86 16.16 -30.97
C HIS A 49 -18.79 16.43 -29.91
N GLY A 50 -17.84 17.32 -30.24
CA GLY A 50 -17.04 18.07 -29.25
C GLY A 50 -15.61 17.57 -29.01
N ASN A 51 -14.67 18.47 -29.20
CA ASN A 51 -13.21 18.30 -29.26
C ASN A 51 -12.53 18.02 -27.89
N ALA A 52 -13.09 17.16 -27.04
CA ALA A 52 -12.65 16.98 -25.64
C ALA A 52 -12.67 15.53 -25.11
N ILE A 53 -12.82 14.52 -26.00
CA ILE A 53 -12.97 13.11 -25.60
C ILE A 53 -11.67 12.52 -24.99
N GLY A 54 -10.50 13.11 -25.28
CA GLY A 54 -9.20 12.64 -24.78
C GLY A 54 -8.88 13.01 -23.32
N ASP A 55 -9.45 14.09 -22.78
CA ASP A 55 -9.05 14.62 -21.46
C ASP A 55 -9.63 13.82 -20.27
N PRO A 56 -10.91 13.43 -20.25
CA PRO A 56 -11.48 12.68 -19.13
C PRO A 56 -10.95 11.24 -19.01
N VAL A 57 -10.76 10.57 -20.15
CA VAL A 57 -10.24 9.18 -20.19
C VAL A 57 -8.79 9.15 -19.76
N THR A 58 -7.95 10.05 -20.28
CA THR A 58 -6.53 10.13 -19.91
C THR A 58 -6.36 10.42 -18.42
N ARG A 59 -7.09 11.40 -17.87
CA ARG A 59 -7.09 11.69 -16.43
C ARG A 59 -7.57 10.51 -15.59
N ALA A 60 -8.55 9.74 -16.07
CA ALA A 60 -9.03 8.54 -15.38
C ALA A 60 -7.95 7.44 -15.33
N VAL A 61 -7.21 7.25 -16.42
CA VAL A 61 -6.07 6.32 -16.49
C VAL A 61 -4.95 6.77 -15.55
N GLU A 62 -4.53 8.03 -15.60
CA GLU A 62 -3.49 8.59 -14.71
C GLU A 62 -3.83 8.41 -13.23
N ARG A 63 -5.08 8.71 -12.85
CA ARG A 63 -5.58 8.53 -11.48
C ARG A 63 -5.56 7.07 -11.07
N ARG A 64 -6.02 6.16 -11.95
CA ARG A 64 -6.00 4.72 -11.69
C ARG A 64 -4.58 4.24 -11.45
N GLU A 65 -3.64 4.63 -12.31
CA GLU A 65 -2.25 4.23 -12.18
C GLU A 65 -1.62 4.78 -10.90
N ALA A 66 -1.89 6.03 -10.52
CA ALA A 66 -1.41 6.59 -9.26
C ALA A 66 -1.89 5.77 -8.05
N MET A 67 -3.18 5.39 -8.02
CA MET A 67 -3.73 4.53 -6.97
C MET A 67 -3.06 3.16 -6.94
N LEU A 68 -2.80 2.56 -8.11
CA LEU A 68 -2.13 1.26 -8.20
C LEU A 68 -0.66 1.34 -7.78
N ARG A 69 0.05 2.42 -8.13
CA ARG A 69 1.44 2.65 -7.69
C ARG A 69 1.53 2.73 -6.16
N ASP A 70 0.60 3.45 -5.54
CA ASP A 70 0.51 3.55 -4.08
C ASP A 70 0.28 2.18 -3.43
N CYS A 71 -0.69 1.41 -3.95
CA CYS A 71 -0.95 0.05 -3.46
C CYS A 71 0.26 -0.87 -3.65
N ALA A 72 0.91 -0.82 -4.80
CA ALA A 72 2.09 -1.63 -5.09
C ALA A 72 3.27 -1.27 -4.17
N MET A 73 3.44 0.01 -3.82
CA MET A 73 4.46 0.43 -2.85
C MET A 73 4.21 -0.18 -1.47
N ILE A 74 2.97 -0.16 -0.99
CA ILE A 74 2.58 -0.80 0.28
C ILE A 74 2.88 -2.31 0.24
N GLU A 75 2.53 -2.97 -0.86
CA GLU A 75 2.74 -4.42 -1.02
C GLU A 75 4.24 -4.78 -1.07
N ARG A 76 5.06 -4.00 -1.79
CA ARG A 76 6.53 -4.16 -1.80
C ARG A 76 7.12 -3.94 -0.41
N ALA A 77 6.66 -2.93 0.33
CA ALA A 77 7.13 -2.72 1.69
C ALA A 77 6.73 -3.88 2.62
N ALA A 78 5.57 -4.50 2.42
CA ALA A 78 5.09 -5.64 3.20
C ALA A 78 5.81 -6.96 2.86
N SER A 79 6.42 -7.08 1.67
CA SER A 79 7.17 -8.29 1.26
C SER A 79 8.61 -8.34 1.80
N VAL A 80 9.14 -7.25 2.35
CA VAL A 80 10.52 -7.21 2.87
C VAL A 80 10.65 -7.91 4.23
N PRO A 81 9.83 -7.60 5.25
CA PRO A 81 10.04 -8.12 6.60
C PRO A 81 9.99 -9.63 6.67
N SER A 82 11.04 -10.24 7.23
CA SER A 82 11.16 -11.70 7.35
C SER A 82 10.95 -12.44 6.00
N GLY A 83 11.36 -11.84 4.88
CA GLY A 83 11.18 -12.43 3.55
C GLY A 83 9.71 -12.57 3.14
N GLY A 84 8.83 -11.69 3.62
CA GLY A 84 7.41 -11.67 3.28
C GLY A 84 6.54 -12.61 4.12
N ALA A 85 7.12 -13.30 5.10
CA ALA A 85 6.39 -14.25 5.94
C ALA A 85 5.24 -13.60 6.73
N TYR A 86 5.31 -12.29 7.00
CA TYR A 86 4.24 -11.53 7.66
C TYR A 86 3.36 -10.72 6.68
N TYR A 87 3.52 -10.88 5.35
CA TYR A 87 2.87 -10.03 4.34
C TYR A 87 1.36 -9.86 4.57
N HIS A 88 0.62 -10.98 4.67
CA HIS A 88 -0.83 -10.96 4.84
C HIS A 88 -1.25 -10.30 6.16
N ALA A 89 -0.54 -10.65 7.24
CA ALA A 89 -0.76 -10.07 8.57
C ALA A 89 -0.50 -8.55 8.59
N LEU A 90 0.52 -8.08 7.87
CA LEU A 90 0.85 -6.66 7.75
C LEU A 90 -0.21 -5.90 6.96
N ILE A 91 -0.68 -6.43 5.83
CA ILE A 91 -1.76 -5.80 5.05
C ILE A 91 -3.04 -5.69 5.89
N LEU A 92 -3.45 -6.78 6.55
CA LEU A 92 -4.63 -6.76 7.43
C LEU A 92 -4.48 -5.77 8.58
N ASN A 93 -3.34 -5.75 9.26
CA ASN A 93 -3.14 -4.89 10.42
C ASN A 93 -2.97 -3.42 10.06
N CYS A 94 -2.11 -3.11 9.09
CA CYS A 94 -1.73 -1.74 8.76
C CYS A 94 -2.73 -1.07 7.81
N CYS A 95 -3.34 -1.82 6.89
CA CYS A 95 -4.24 -1.27 5.88
C CYS A 95 -5.70 -1.43 6.30
N HIS A 96 -6.12 -2.65 6.66
CA HIS A 96 -7.51 -2.92 7.03
C HIS A 96 -7.82 -2.63 8.50
N GLY A 97 -6.79 -2.44 9.34
CA GLY A 97 -6.96 -2.07 10.75
C GLY A 97 -7.35 -3.23 11.65
N VAL A 98 -7.14 -4.47 11.18
CA VAL A 98 -7.38 -5.67 11.98
C VAL A 98 -6.35 -5.72 13.12
N GLY A 99 -6.81 -5.62 14.36
CA GLY A 99 -5.92 -5.69 15.53
C GLY A 99 -5.17 -7.04 15.58
N TYR A 100 -3.94 -7.04 16.12
CA TYR A 100 -3.10 -8.25 16.20
C TYR A 100 -3.83 -9.47 16.81
N VAL A 101 -4.63 -9.23 17.85
CA VAL A 101 -5.40 -10.28 18.55
C VAL A 101 -6.51 -10.92 17.70
N TYR A 102 -6.88 -10.28 16.59
CA TYR A 102 -7.90 -10.75 15.64
C TYR A 102 -7.30 -11.28 14.34
N LEU A 103 -5.96 -11.35 14.24
CA LEU A 103 -5.31 -12.00 13.10
C LEU A 103 -5.44 -13.51 13.23
N ASP A 104 -5.68 -14.18 12.10
CA ASP A 104 -5.64 -15.63 12.04
C ASP A 104 -4.22 -16.13 12.41
N PRO A 105 -4.07 -17.02 13.39
CA PRO A 105 -2.77 -17.61 13.71
C PRO A 105 -2.10 -18.34 12.52
N SER A 106 -2.88 -18.83 11.55
CA SER A 106 -2.36 -19.56 10.38
C SER A 106 -1.52 -18.68 9.44
N ILE A 107 -1.75 -17.36 9.44
CA ILE A 107 -1.00 -16.39 8.63
C ILE A 107 0.20 -15.79 9.36
N LEU A 108 0.47 -16.24 10.59
CA LEU A 108 1.59 -15.79 11.41
C LEU A 108 2.68 -16.88 11.44
N PRO A 109 3.92 -16.57 11.04
CA PRO A 109 5.05 -17.49 11.15
C PRO A 109 5.39 -17.88 12.60
N SER A 110 4.91 -17.11 13.58
CA SER A 110 5.14 -17.35 15.00
C SER A 110 4.03 -16.76 15.85
N SER A 111 3.71 -17.42 16.96
CA SER A 111 2.83 -16.90 18.02
C SER A 111 3.47 -15.75 18.83
N LYS A 112 4.76 -15.47 18.62
CA LYS A 112 5.46 -14.39 19.33
C LYS A 112 4.96 -13.02 18.85
N ARG A 113 4.16 -12.38 19.70
CA ARG A 113 3.67 -11.00 19.48
C ARG A 113 4.80 -10.02 19.14
N SER A 114 5.93 -10.09 19.85
CA SER A 114 7.09 -9.22 19.60
C SER A 114 7.63 -9.34 18.17
N ALA A 115 7.67 -10.54 17.60
CA ALA A 115 8.17 -10.77 16.24
C ALA A 115 7.30 -10.05 15.20
N PHE A 116 5.97 -10.11 15.35
CA PHE A 116 5.06 -9.35 14.50
C PHE A 116 5.29 -7.84 14.60
N PHE A 117 5.44 -7.28 15.80
CA PHE A 117 5.66 -5.83 15.96
C PHE A 117 7.04 -5.38 15.48
N MET A 118 8.05 -6.25 15.49
CA MET A 118 9.33 -6.00 14.84
C MET A 118 9.16 -5.94 13.31
N ALA A 119 8.48 -6.93 12.71
CA ALA A 119 8.17 -6.94 11.29
C ALA A 119 7.34 -5.71 10.86
N ARG A 120 6.38 -5.29 11.69
CA ARG A 120 5.59 -4.07 11.46
C ARG A 120 6.44 -2.80 11.48
N ARG A 121 7.44 -2.72 12.35
CA ARG A 121 8.37 -1.57 12.39
C ARG A 121 9.24 -1.53 11.14
N GLU A 122 9.77 -2.68 10.73
CA GLU A 122 10.53 -2.84 9.50
C GLU A 122 9.68 -2.50 8.26
N PHE A 123 8.41 -2.91 8.22
CA PHE A 123 7.46 -2.52 7.17
C PHE A 123 7.35 -0.99 7.04
N PHE A 124 7.10 -0.28 8.14
CA PHE A 124 6.97 1.18 8.08
C PHE A 124 8.28 1.87 7.72
N TRP A 125 9.42 1.31 8.14
CA TRP A 125 10.73 1.82 7.74
C TRP A 125 10.96 1.70 6.23
N ASN A 126 10.71 0.52 5.66
CA ASN A 126 10.83 0.31 4.23
C ASN A 126 9.86 1.19 3.44
N LEU A 127 8.62 1.31 3.90
CA LEU A 127 7.63 2.18 3.26
C LEU A 127 8.05 3.65 3.30
N TRP A 128 8.61 4.10 4.42
CA TRP A 128 9.17 5.44 4.55
C TRP A 128 10.31 5.66 3.55
N GLN A 129 11.27 4.75 3.46
CA GLN A 129 12.39 4.86 2.51
C GLN A 129 11.92 4.93 1.06
N MET A 130 10.95 4.08 0.68
CA MET A 130 10.35 4.08 -0.65
C MET A 130 9.67 5.43 -0.97
N LYS A 131 8.87 5.97 -0.04
CA LYS A 131 8.22 7.28 -0.26
C LYS A 131 9.20 8.44 -0.39
N ASN A 132 10.29 8.44 0.37
CA ASN A 132 11.31 9.52 0.30
C ASN A 132 12.21 9.39 -0.93
N SER A 133 12.40 8.17 -1.44
CA SER A 133 13.21 7.94 -2.65
C SER A 133 12.43 8.28 -3.93
N ASP A 134 11.10 8.12 -3.92
CA ASP A 134 10.22 8.46 -5.06
C ASP A 134 9.96 9.98 -5.19
N GLY A 135 10.61 10.84 -4.38
CA GLY A 135 10.56 12.31 -4.52
C GLY A 135 9.17 12.94 -4.27
N ALA A 136 8.25 12.20 -3.65
CA ALA A 136 6.87 12.66 -3.44
C ALA A 136 6.69 13.39 -2.10
N PHE A 137 7.18 14.62 -2.02
CA PHE A 137 6.72 15.66 -1.10
C PHE A 137 6.62 16.99 -1.83
#